data_AF-A0A9E3L0A9-F1
#
_entry.id   AF-A0A9E3L0A9-F1
#
_cell.length_a   1.000
_cell.length_b   1.000
_cell.length_c   1.000
_cell.angle_alpha   90.00
_cell.angle_beta   90.00
_cell.angle_gamma   90.00
#
_symmetry.space_group_name_H-M   'P 1'
#
loop_
_entity.id
_entity.type
_entity.pdbx_description
1 polymer ?
#
loop_
_entity_poly.entity_id
_entity_poly.type
_entity_poly.pdbx_seq_one_letter_code
_entity_poly.pdbx_strand_id
1 'polypeptide(L)'
;MATSAALKEDEAPATKFAKDQLKSIIERIERLEEEKKAISDDIRDVYAESKGNGYDVKVLRMIVRMRKQDANERQEQETILETYMQALGMI
;
A
#
# COMPACT_ATOMS: atom_id res chain seq x y z
N MET A 1 -33.25 47.18 -15.26
CA MET A 1 -34.35 46.56 -14.49
C MET A 1 -34.56 45.18 -15.09
N ALA A 2 -34.40 44.02 -14.44
CA ALA A 2 -34.05 43.69 -13.07
C ALA A 2 -33.46 42.25 -13.06
N THR A 3 -32.52 42.04 -12.14
CA THR A 3 -32.26 40.77 -11.42
C THR A 3 -31.83 39.52 -12.19
N SER A 4 -30.52 39.39 -12.41
CA SER A 4 -29.80 38.09 -12.50
C SER A 4 -28.93 37.82 -11.26
N ALA A 5 -29.21 38.47 -10.12
CA ALA A 5 -28.34 38.52 -8.95
C ALA A 5 -28.79 37.67 -7.74
N ALA A 6 -29.71 36.72 -7.90
CA ALA A 6 -30.33 36.05 -6.75
C ALA A 6 -30.46 34.52 -6.86
N LEU A 7 -29.42 33.84 -7.37
CA LEU A 7 -29.22 32.41 -7.11
C LEU A 7 -27.99 32.23 -6.19
N LYS A 8 -28.00 32.90 -5.05
CA LYS A 8 -27.31 32.39 -3.86
C LYS A 8 -28.41 31.78 -3.01
N GLU A 9 -28.83 30.59 -3.39
CA GLU A 9 -29.66 29.76 -2.52
C GLU A 9 -28.87 29.52 -1.23
N ASP A 10 -29.56 29.71 -0.12
CA ASP A 10 -29.12 29.33 1.21
C ASP A 10 -28.79 27.83 1.23
N GLU A 11 -27.56 27.50 0.86
CA GLU A 11 -27.00 26.16 0.97
C GLU A 11 -27.04 25.81 2.47
N ALA A 12 -28.00 24.95 2.83
CA ALA A 12 -28.31 24.58 4.20
C ALA A 12 -27.01 24.22 4.96
N PRO A 13 -26.86 24.61 6.23
CA PRO A 13 -25.61 24.43 6.98
C PRO A 13 -25.11 22.98 7.01
N ALA A 14 -26.03 22.01 6.93
CA ALA A 14 -25.72 20.58 6.80
C ALA A 14 -24.98 20.23 5.49
N THR A 15 -25.35 20.84 4.36
CA THR A 15 -24.72 20.60 3.05
C THR A 15 -23.31 21.18 2.99
N LYS A 16 -23.10 22.37 3.59
CA LYS A 16 -21.75 22.95 3.73
C LYS A 16 -20.85 22.08 4.62
N PHE A 17 -21.38 21.64 5.76
CA PHE A 17 -20.65 20.74 6.67
C PHE A 17 -20.25 19.43 5.99
N ALA A 18 -21.17 18.78 5.27
CA ALA A 18 -20.88 17.55 4.53
C ALA A 18 -19.81 17.75 3.44
N LYS A 19 -19.83 18.89 2.75
CA LYS A 19 -18.84 19.27 1.73
C LYS A 19 -17.45 19.49 2.34
N ASP A 20 -17.37 20.16 3.48
CA ASP A 20 -16.09 20.45 4.14
C ASP A 20 -15.49 19.19 4.79
N GLN A 21 -16.32 18.30 5.33
CA GLN A 21 -15.89 16.97 5.79
C GLN A 21 -15.33 16.13 4.63
N LEU A 22 -16.01 16.12 3.48
CA LEU A 22 -15.55 15.40 2.29
C LEU A 22 -14.20 15.92 1.80
N LYS A 23 -14.02 17.25 1.72
CA LYS A 23 -12.72 17.86 1.36
C LYS A 23 -11.62 17.44 2.33
N SER A 24 -11.87 17.50 3.64
CA SER A 24 -10.88 17.09 4.65
C SER A 24 -10.48 15.61 4.50
N ILE A 25 -11.43 14.72 4.19
CA ILE A 25 -11.12 13.31 3.93
C ILE A 25 -10.24 13.16 2.69
N ILE A 26 -10.57 13.85 1.59
CA ILE A 26 -9.81 13.78 0.34
C ILE A 26 -8.39 14.30 0.55
N GLU A 27 -8.22 15.49 1.14
CA GLU A 27 -6.90 16.08 1.40
C GLU A 27 -6.02 15.17 2.28
N ARG A 28 -6.61 14.48 3.26
CA ARG A 28 -5.88 13.50 4.08
C ARG A 28 -5.45 12.28 3.27
N ILE A 29 -6.30 11.78 2.37
CA ILE A 29 -5.97 10.64 1.50
C ILE A 29 -4.87 11.03 0.51
N GLU A 30 -4.96 12.21 -0.11
CA GLU A 30 -3.96 12.68 -1.07
C GLU A 30 -2.57 12.80 -0.42
N ARG A 31 -2.50 13.37 0.78
CA ARG A 31 -1.24 13.40 1.55
C ARG A 31 -0.69 12.00 1.82
N LEU A 32 -1.54 11.06 2.25
CA LEU A 32 -1.12 9.68 2.51
C LEU A 32 -0.66 8.96 1.24
N GLU A 33 -1.27 9.24 0.08
CA GLU A 33 -0.83 8.68 -1.20
C GLU A 33 0.51 9.28 -1.65
N GLU A 34 0.77 10.56 -1.40
CA GLU A 34 2.09 11.18 -1.62
C GLU A 34 3.18 10.53 -0.73
N GLU A 35 2.90 10.37 0.57
CA GLU A 35 3.82 9.71 1.51
C GLU A 35 4.09 8.25 1.10
N LYS A 36 3.03 7.52 0.73
CA LYS A 36 3.13 6.14 0.22
C LYS A 36 3.96 6.06 -1.06
N LYS A 37 3.83 7.04 -1.95
CA LYS A 37 4.66 7.13 -3.16
C LYS A 37 6.11 7.35 -2.80
N ALA A 38 6.42 8.33 -1.94
CA ALA A 38 7.80 8.58 -1.49
C ALA A 38 8.44 7.31 -0.89
N ILE A 39 7.75 6.63 0.02
CA ILE A 39 8.21 5.38 0.63
C ILE A 39 8.40 4.28 -0.44
N SER A 40 7.50 4.19 -1.40
CA SER A 40 7.60 3.21 -2.49
C SER A 40 8.83 3.47 -3.37
N ASP A 41 9.18 4.73 -3.57
CA ASP A 41 10.33 5.16 -4.35
C ASP A 41 11.62 4.84 -3.59
N ASP A 42 11.69 5.14 -2.30
CA ASP A 42 12.81 4.76 -1.43
C ASP A 42 13.05 3.24 -1.42
N ILE A 43 11.98 2.44 -1.31
CA ILE A 43 12.07 0.98 -1.38
C ILE A 43 12.63 0.53 -2.75
N ARG A 44 12.25 1.18 -3.85
CA ARG A 44 12.77 0.86 -5.19
C ARG A 44 14.26 1.16 -5.27
N ASP A 45 14.71 2.26 -4.69
CA ASP A 45 16.11 2.66 -4.70
C ASP A 45 16.98 1.70 -3.88
N VAL A 46 16.50 1.23 -2.72
CA VAL A 46 17.20 0.19 -1.92
C VAL A 46 17.37 -1.11 -2.72
N TYR A 47 16.34 -1.54 -3.46
CA TYR A 47 16.46 -2.72 -4.32
C TYR A 47 17.40 -2.48 -5.50
N ALA A 48 17.43 -1.27 -6.06
CA ALA A 48 18.34 -0.91 -7.15
C ALA A 48 19.80 -0.89 -6.67
N GLU A 49 20.07 -0.32 -5.49
CA GLU A 49 21.38 -0.33 -4.85
C GLU A 49 21.82 -1.77 -4.56
N SER A 50 20.94 -2.59 -3.99
CA SER A 50 21.21 -4.01 -3.73
C SER A 50 21.62 -4.76 -5.01
N LYS A 51 20.97 -4.44 -6.14
CA LYS A 51 21.35 -5.00 -7.45
C LYS A 51 22.74 -4.56 -7.88
N GLY A 52 23.09 -3.28 -7.71
CA GLY A 52 24.43 -2.75 -7.99
C GLY A 52 25.51 -3.40 -7.14
N ASN A 53 25.17 -3.77 -5.90
CA ASN A 53 26.04 -4.49 -4.97
C ASN A 53 26.11 -6.00 -5.24
N GLY A 54 25.44 -6.50 -6.29
CA GLY A 54 25.52 -7.91 -6.73
C GLY A 54 24.50 -8.86 -6.09
N TYR A 55 23.52 -8.37 -5.35
CA TYR A 55 22.46 -9.22 -4.79
C TYR A 55 21.35 -9.52 -5.81
N ASP A 56 20.75 -10.72 -5.71
CA ASP A 56 19.55 -11.07 -6.48
C ASP A 56 18.30 -10.42 -5.84
N VAL A 57 17.82 -9.37 -6.49
CA VAL A 57 16.62 -8.62 -6.08
C VAL A 57 15.36 -9.50 -6.00
N LYS A 58 15.24 -10.55 -6.83
CA LYS A 58 14.08 -11.47 -6.79
C LYS A 58 14.09 -12.24 -5.48
N VAL A 59 15.25 -12.77 -5.10
CA VAL A 59 15.42 -13.51 -3.84
C VAL A 59 15.18 -12.59 -2.65
N LEU A 60 15.70 -11.36 -2.66
CA LEU A 60 15.44 -10.39 -1.59
C LEU A 60 13.94 -10.11 -1.42
N ARG A 61 13.19 -9.92 -2.52
CA ARG A 61 11.73 -9.73 -2.47
C ARG A 61 11.00 -10.96 -1.91
N MET A 62 11.46 -12.17 -2.26
CA MET A 62 10.92 -13.41 -1.69
C MET A 62 11.15 -13.46 -0.19
N ILE A 63 12.36 -13.16 0.29
CA ILE A 63 12.69 -13.12 1.72
C ILE A 63 11.81 -12.10 2.45
N VAL A 64 11.67 -10.88 1.93
CA VAL A 64 10.81 -9.85 2.55
C VAL A 64 9.35 -10.32 2.62
N ARG A 65 8.84 -11.00 1.59
CA ARG A 65 7.49 -11.58 1.60
C ARG A 65 7.36 -12.67 2.66
N MET A 66 8.32 -13.60 2.72
CA MET A 66 8.33 -14.67 3.73
C MET A 66 8.35 -14.08 5.14
N ARG A 67 9.18 -13.07 5.39
CA ARG A 67 9.28 -12.39 6.69
C ARG A 67 8.01 -11.64 7.13
N LYS A 68 7.11 -11.31 6.19
CA LYS A 68 5.80 -10.70 6.50
C LYS A 68 4.75 -11.72 6.92
N GLN A 69 4.94 -13.00 6.61
CA GLN A 69 4.03 -14.07 7.01
C GLN A 69 4.24 -14.38 8.50
N ASP A 70 3.18 -14.83 9.17
CA ASP A 70 3.28 -15.34 10.54
C ASP A 70 4.30 -16.48 10.63
N ALA A 71 5.07 -16.50 11.71
CA ALA A 71 6.18 -17.46 11.84
C ALA A 71 5.67 -18.90 12.00
N ASN A 72 4.56 -19.09 12.72
CA ASN A 72 4.00 -20.42 12.94
C ASN A 72 3.36 -20.94 11.66
N GLU A 73 2.56 -20.10 10.98
CA GLU A 73 1.95 -20.47 9.69
C GLU A 73 3.01 -20.83 8.64
N ARG A 74 4.13 -20.10 8.60
CA ARG A 74 5.25 -20.41 7.70
C ARG A 74 5.88 -21.75 8.03
N GLN A 75 6.15 -22.02 9.30
CA GLN A 75 6.79 -23.25 9.74
C GLN A 75 5.91 -24.49 9.48
N GLU A 76 4.61 -24.36 9.68
CA GLU A 76 3.64 -25.40 9.32
C GLU A 76 3.65 -25.67 7.80
N GLN A 77 3.61 -24.62 6.98
CA GLN A 77 3.67 -24.75 5.52
C GLN A 77 4.99 -25.37 5.05
N GLU A 78 6.12 -24.97 5.62
CA GLU A 78 7.44 -25.52 5.32
C GLU A 78 7.51 -27.01 5.67
N THR A 79 6.98 -27.42 6.83
CA THR A 79 6.93 -28.84 7.24
C THR A 79 6.11 -29.69 6.27
N ILE A 80 4.94 -29.18 5.86
CA ILE A 80 4.06 -29.87 4.89
C ILE A 80 4.75 -29.96 3.53
N LEU A 81 5.36 -28.87 3.06
CA LEU A 81 6.09 -28.83 1.79
C LEU A 81 7.25 -29.83 1.79
N GLU A 82 8.05 -29.85 2.85
CA GLU A 82 9.17 -30.77 3.01
C GLU A 82 8.71 -32.23 2.94
N THR A 83 7.62 -32.56 3.64
CA THR A 83 7.01 -33.91 3.60
C THR A 83 6.67 -34.33 2.17
N TYR A 84 6.06 -33.43 1.38
CA TYR A 84 5.74 -33.72 -0.03
C TYR A 84 6.98 -33.78 -0.92
N MET A 85 7.97 -32.92 -0.70
CA MET A 85 9.22 -32.96 -1.46
C MET A 85 10.00 -34.26 -1.23
N GLN A 86 10.05 -34.75 0.01
CA GLN A 86 10.61 -36.06 0.36
C GLN A 86 9.85 -37.19 -0.36
N ALA A 87 8.51 -37.17 -0.31
CA ALA A 87 7.68 -38.16 -0.99
C ALA A 87 7.88 -38.18 -2.52
N LEU A 88 8.23 -37.03 -3.11
CA LEU A 88 8.52 -36.88 -4.54
C LEU A 88 10.01 -37.11 -4.88
N GLY A 89 10.89 -37.36 -3.90
CA GLY A 89 12.33 -37.52 -4.13
C GLY A 89 13.03 -36.25 -4.63
N MET A 90 12.48 -35.08 -4.32
CA MET A 90 13.03 -33.78 -4.73
C MET A 90 14.10 -33.24 -3.77
N ILE A 91 14.30 -33.91 -2.63
CA ILE A 91 15.33 -33.68 -1.61
C ILE A 91 15.81 -35.02 -1.03
#